data_AF-A0A347WIK3-F1
#
_entry.id   AF-A0A347WIK3-F1
#
_cell.length_a   1.000
_cell.length_b   1.000
_cell.length_c   1.000
_cell.angle_alpha   90.00
_cell.angle_beta   90.00
_cell.angle_gamma   90.00
#
_symmetry.space_group_name_H-M   'P 1'
#
loop_
_entity.id
_entity.type
_entity.pdbx_description
1 polymer ?
#
loop_
_entity_poly.entity_id
_entity_poly.type
_entity_poly.pdbx_seq_one_letter_code
_entity_poly.pdbx_strand_id
1 'polypeptide(L)'
;MARLDDVKLLLGIKDAEQDELIKLIENLTVSHFVAYINKELVPPECDFIITEVMVKRFNRIGSEGLTNQSVEGLSQTFSAHDFEEYDTFLSRYFGLNTPSGGIKIL
;
A
#
# COMPACT_ATOMS: atom_id res chain seq x y z
N MET A 1 8.82 14.03 -8.17
CA MET A 1 9.21 14.41 -6.79
C MET A 1 9.66 13.13 -6.10
N ALA A 2 10.28 13.21 -4.91
CA ALA A 2 10.58 12.00 -4.15
C ALA A 2 9.29 11.50 -3.47
N ARG A 3 9.10 10.18 -3.34
CA ARG A 3 7.88 9.59 -2.74
C ARG A 3 7.57 10.15 -1.35
N LEU A 4 8.60 10.40 -0.55
CA LEU A 4 8.49 11.08 0.74
C LEU A 4 7.75 12.43 0.65
N ASP A 5 8.12 13.27 -0.33
CA ASP A 5 7.53 14.60 -0.48
C ASP A 5 6.06 14.52 -0.87
N ASP A 6 5.72 13.61 -1.80
CA ASP A 6 4.35 13.39 -2.27
C ASP A 6 3.47 12.85 -1.13
N VAL A 7 3.98 11.89 -0.36
CA VAL A 7 3.26 11.34 0.80
C VAL A 7 3.05 12.39 1.89
N LYS A 8 4.05 13.23 2.19
CA LYS A 8 3.90 14.33 3.16
C LYS A 8 2.85 15.33 2.69
N LEU A 9 2.87 15.68 1.41
CA LEU A 9 1.88 16.58 0.81
C LEU A 9 0.46 16.02 0.94
N LEU A 10 0.26 14.74 0.62
CA LEU A 10 -1.04 14.06 0.73
C LEU A 10 -1.54 13.95 2.18
N LEU A 11 -0.63 13.79 3.14
CA LEU A 11 -0.95 13.71 4.58
C LEU A 11 -1.07 15.09 5.24
N GLY A 12 -0.77 16.19 4.53
CA GLY A 12 -0.76 17.54 5.09
C GLY A 12 0.39 17.80 6.09
N ILE A 13 1.44 16.99 6.07
CA ILE A 13 2.61 17.10 6.95
C ILE A 13 3.58 18.14 6.37
N LYS A 14 3.98 19.11 7.18
CA LYS A 14 4.84 20.24 6.76
C LYS A 14 6.21 20.25 7.41
N ASP A 15 6.33 19.64 8.58
CA ASP A 15 7.59 19.45 9.29
C ASP A 15 8.27 18.12 8.88
N ALA A 16 9.28 17.70 9.62
CA ALA A 16 10.05 16.47 9.35
C ALA A 16 9.95 15.44 10.49
N GLU A 17 9.01 15.61 11.42
CA GLU A 17 8.93 14.76 12.63
C GLU A 17 8.63 13.30 12.29
N GLN A 18 7.89 13.04 11.21
CA GLN A 18 7.52 11.69 10.78
C GLN A 18 8.36 11.16 9.60
N ASP A 19 9.40 11.88 9.17
CA ASP A 19 10.20 11.49 7.99
C ASP A 19 10.84 10.10 8.14
N GLU A 20 11.33 9.76 9.33
CA GLU A 20 11.92 8.43 9.59
C GLU A 20 10.88 7.32 9.48
N LEU A 21 9.67 7.54 10.01
CA LEU A 21 8.57 6.60 9.90
C LEU A 21 8.12 6.44 8.44
N ILE A 22 7.96 7.54 7.71
CA ILE A 22 7.53 7.50 6.31
C ILE A 22 8.57 6.78 5.44
N LYS A 23 9.88 7.00 5.68
CA LYS A 23 10.96 6.27 5.00
C LYS A 23 10.95 4.78 5.33
N LEU A 24 10.67 4.40 6.58
CA LEU A 24 10.51 2.99 6.94
C LEU A 24 9.32 2.36 6.21
N ILE A 25 8.19 3.06 6.16
CA ILE A 25 7.01 2.63 5.40
C ILE A 25 7.36 2.49 3.91
N GLU A 26 8.11 3.43 3.33
CA GLU A 26 8.57 3.34 1.94
C GLU A 26 9.38 2.07 1.72
N ASN A 27 10.43 1.85 2.51
CA ASN A 27 11.33 0.70 2.37
C ASN A 27 10.59 -0.63 2.44
N LEU A 28 9.68 -0.77 3.42
CA LEU A 28 8.89 -1.98 3.58
C LEU A 28 7.87 -2.16 2.45
N THR A 29 7.23 -1.09 2.01
CA THR A 29 6.26 -1.12 0.90
C THR A 29 6.94 -1.50 -0.41
N VAL A 30 8.09 -0.88 -0.71
CA VAL A 30 8.90 -1.21 -1.89
C VAL A 30 9.35 -2.66 -1.85
N SER A 31 9.91 -3.12 -0.73
CA SER A 31 10.38 -4.51 -0.58
C SER A 31 9.25 -5.51 -0.76
N HIS A 32 8.07 -5.23 -0.19
CA HIS A 32 6.90 -6.07 -0.34
C HIS A 32 6.39 -6.06 -1.79
N PHE A 33 6.33 -4.90 -2.44
CA PHE A 33 5.85 -4.78 -3.81
C PHE A 33 6.73 -5.53 -4.81
N VAL A 34 8.05 -5.36 -4.74
CA VAL A 34 8.96 -6.04 -5.69
C VAL A 34 8.93 -7.56 -5.51
N ALA A 35 8.77 -8.05 -4.28
CA ALA A 35 8.51 -9.46 -4.01
C ALA A 35 7.15 -9.90 -4.59
N TYR A 36 6.11 -9.06 -4.46
CA TYR A 36 4.77 -9.32 -4.97
C TYR A 36 4.73 -9.49 -6.49
N ILE A 37 5.40 -8.62 -7.23
CA ILE A 37 5.46 -8.67 -8.71
C ILE A 37 6.60 -9.55 -9.25
N ASN A 38 7.39 -10.16 -8.37
CA ASN A 38 8.59 -10.93 -8.70
C ASN A 38 9.57 -10.17 -9.62
N LYS A 39 9.96 -8.95 -9.21
CA LYS A 39 10.94 -8.09 -9.87
C LYS A 39 11.99 -7.62 -8.87
N GLU A 40 13.08 -7.03 -9.36
CA GLU A 40 14.13 -6.45 -8.52
C GLU A 40 13.85 -5.00 -8.12
N LEU A 41 13.10 -4.27 -8.96
CA LEU A 41 12.83 -2.84 -8.82
C LEU A 41 11.36 -2.55 -9.08
N VAL A 42 10.85 -1.48 -8.47
CA VAL A 42 9.51 -0.94 -8.74
C VAL A 42 9.52 -0.32 -10.14
N PRO A 43 8.66 -0.77 -11.06
CA PRO A 43 8.58 -0.17 -12.38
C PRO A 43 7.94 1.23 -12.29
N PRO A 44 8.41 2.23 -13.08
CA PRO A 44 7.95 3.63 -12.95
C PRO A 44 6.43 3.81 -13.07
N GLU A 45 5.79 3.02 -13.91
CA GLU A 45 4.33 2.99 -14.07
C GLU A 45 3.56 2.54 -12.82
N CYS A 46 4.22 1.89 -11.86
CA CYS A 46 3.62 1.45 -10.60
C CYS A 46 3.92 2.40 -9.42
N ASP A 47 4.60 3.53 -9.67
CA ASP A 47 5.04 4.42 -8.60
C ASP A 47 3.88 5.03 -7.79
N PHE A 48 2.76 5.28 -8.47
CA PHE A 48 1.53 5.76 -7.85
C PHE A 48 0.98 4.76 -6.81
N ILE A 49 1.10 3.44 -7.09
CA ILE A 49 0.64 2.38 -6.18
C ILE A 49 1.43 2.44 -4.88
N ILE A 50 2.76 2.58 -4.98
CA ILE A 50 3.61 2.68 -3.79
C ILE A 50 3.19 3.89 -2.94
N THR A 51 3.00 5.05 -3.58
CA THR A 51 2.61 6.29 -2.89
C THR A 51 1.26 6.15 -2.19
N GLU A 52 0.24 5.60 -2.86
CA GLU A 52 -1.10 5.39 -2.27
C GLU A 52 -1.06 4.41 -1.09
N VAL A 53 -0.31 3.32 -1.23
CA VAL A 53 -0.14 2.31 -0.16
C VAL A 53 0.61 2.88 1.04
N MET A 54 1.63 3.71 0.81
CA MET A 54 2.34 4.40 1.89
C MET A 54 1.39 5.28 2.72
N VAL A 55 0.51 6.05 2.06
CA VAL A 55 -0.51 6.88 2.74
C VAL A 55 -1.46 6.02 3.57
N LYS A 56 -1.95 4.90 3.02
CA LYS A 56 -2.84 3.97 3.73
C LYS A 56 -2.16 3.37 4.96
N ARG A 57 -0.91 2.92 4.82
CA ARG A 57 -0.12 2.35 5.94
C ARG A 57 0.15 3.37 7.04
N PHE A 58 0.48 4.61 6.67
CA PHE A 58 0.68 5.69 7.64
C PHE A 58 -0.60 5.97 8.44
N ASN A 59 -1.74 6.13 7.73
CA ASN A 59 -3.03 6.36 8.37
C ASN A 59 -3.45 5.19 9.27
N ARG A 60 -3.19 3.94 8.87
CA ARG A 60 -3.46 2.75 9.69
C ARG A 60 -2.68 2.80 11.01
N ILE A 61 -1.36 3.02 10.93
CA ILE A 61 -0.48 3.14 12.12
C ILE A 61 -0.94 4.29 13.04
N GLY A 62 -1.29 5.45 12.48
CA GLY A 62 -1.82 6.57 13.25
C GLY A 62 -3.17 6.29 13.90
N SER A 63 -4.04 5.54 13.22
CA SER A 63 -5.36 5.17 13.72
C SER A 63 -5.31 4.11 14.83
N GLU A 64 -4.34 3.19 14.83
CA GLU A 64 -4.17 2.18 15.89
C GLU A 64 -3.96 2.82 17.27
N GLY A 65 -3.26 3.96 17.33
CA GLY A 65 -3.13 4.76 18.56
C GLY A 65 -4.43 5.43 19.03
N LEU A 66 -5.34 5.72 18.10
CA LEU A 66 -6.66 6.34 18.36
C LEU A 66 -7.75 5.28 18.66
N THR A 67 -7.63 4.07 18.11
CA THR A 67 -8.63 2.99 18.22
C THR A 67 -8.74 2.44 19.65
N ASN A 68 -7.73 2.65 20.49
CA ASN A 68 -7.83 2.38 21.94
C ASN A 68 -8.85 3.26 22.68
N GLN A 69 -9.40 4.31 22.04
CA GLN A 69 -10.30 5.28 22.69
C GLN A 69 -11.66 5.51 22.02
N SER A 70 -12.00 4.92 20.86
CA SER A 70 -13.32 5.17 20.27
C SER A 70 -13.81 4.11 19.28
N VAL A 71 -15.11 3.81 19.42
CA VAL A 71 -16.07 3.24 18.45
C VAL A 71 -16.25 1.72 18.44
N GLU A 72 -17.12 1.25 19.34
CA GLU A 72 -18.06 0.16 19.04
C GLU A 72 -18.75 0.41 17.68
N GLY A 73 -18.55 -0.49 16.70
CA GLY A 73 -19.56 -0.72 15.66
C GLY A 73 -19.23 -0.39 14.21
N LEU A 74 -18.03 0.11 13.87
CA LEU A 74 -17.59 0.18 12.47
C LEU A 74 -16.41 -0.77 12.27
N SER A 75 -16.73 -1.99 11.82
CA SER A 75 -15.73 -2.91 11.26
C SER A 75 -15.13 -2.24 10.02
N GLN A 76 -14.06 -1.46 10.18
CA GLN A 76 -13.17 -1.15 9.08
C GLN A 76 -12.55 -2.48 8.66
N THR A 77 -13.10 -3.08 7.61
CA THR A 77 -12.50 -4.25 6.98
C THR A 77 -11.21 -3.80 6.32
N PHE A 78 -10.12 -3.76 7.09
CA PHE A 78 -8.79 -3.61 6.54
C PHE A 78 -8.54 -4.84 5.66
N SER A 79 -8.36 -4.64 4.35
CA SER A 79 -7.83 -5.71 3.50
C SER A 79 -6.51 -6.17 4.10
N ALA A 80 -6.36 -7.49 4.24
CA ALA A 80 -5.14 -8.10 4.78
C ALA A 80 -3.94 -7.90 3.85
N HIS A 81 -4.18 -7.51 2.58
CA HIS A 81 -3.15 -7.35 1.57
C HIS A 81 -3.12 -5.92 1.01
N ASP A 82 -2.02 -5.20 1.25
CA ASP A 82 -1.90 -3.80 0.84
C ASP A 82 -1.94 -3.56 -0.69
N PHE A 83 -1.84 -4.61 -1.52
CA PHE A 83 -1.83 -4.49 -2.98
C PHE A 83 -3.05 -5.12 -3.68
N GLU A 84 -3.97 -5.75 -2.94
CA GLU A 84 -5.09 -6.52 -3.49
C GLU A 84 -5.97 -5.72 -4.46
N GLU A 85 -6.23 -4.45 -4.14
CA GLU A 85 -7.04 -3.54 -4.98
C GLU A 85 -6.40 -3.26 -6.35
N TYR A 86 -5.09 -3.47 -6.49
CA TYR A 86 -4.34 -3.27 -7.73
C TYR A 86 -4.15 -4.56 -8.52
N ASP A 87 -4.63 -5.71 -8.05
CA ASP A 87 -4.40 -7.02 -8.67
C ASP A 87 -4.83 -7.07 -10.13
N THR A 88 -5.96 -6.47 -10.48
CA THR A 88 -6.43 -6.42 -11.88
C THR A 88 -5.45 -5.67 -12.78
N PHE A 89 -4.92 -4.55 -12.30
CA PHE A 89 -3.93 -3.74 -13.01
C PHE A 89 -2.60 -4.49 -13.11
N LEU A 90 -2.09 -5.00 -11.98
CA LEU A 90 -0.80 -5.70 -11.89
C LEU A 90 -0.81 -6.99 -12.70
N SER A 91 -1.92 -7.73 -12.71
CA SER A 91 -2.07 -8.96 -13.50
C SER A 91 -2.08 -8.67 -14.99
N ARG A 92 -2.78 -7.60 -15.43
CA ARG A 92 -2.73 -7.15 -16.83
C ARG A 92 -1.32 -6.73 -17.23
N TYR A 93 -0.60 -6.06 -16.34
CA TYR A 93 0.68 -5.45 -16.66
C TYR A 93 1.85 -6.44 -16.63
N PHE A 94 1.90 -7.32 -15.62
CA PHE A 94 3.00 -8.27 -15.42
C PHE A 94 2.66 -9.70 -15.82
N GLY A 95 1.42 -9.98 -16.22
CA GLY A 95 0.98 -11.35 -16.49
C GLY A 95 1.03 -12.23 -15.24
N LEU A 96 0.81 -11.65 -14.06
CA LEU A 96 0.70 -12.42 -12.82
C LEU A 96 -0.44 -13.42 -13.02
N ASN A 97 -0.16 -14.70 -12.76
CA ASN A 97 -1.23 -15.70 -12.73
C ASN A 97 -2.13 -15.33 -11.56
N THR A 98 -3.26 -14.65 -11.85
CA THR A 98 -4.38 -14.72 -10.92
C THR A 98 -4.70 -16.20 -10.77
N PRO A 99 -4.93 -16.72 -9.55
CA PRO A 99 -5.50 -18.04 -9.40
C PRO A 99 -6.83 -17.99 -10.15
N SER A 100 -6.84 -18.50 -11.37
CA SER A 100 -8.02 -18.53 -12.19
C SER A 100 -9.01 -19.39 -11.42
N GLY A 101 -9.99 -18.76 -10.78
CA GLY A 101 -11.19 -19.37 -10.23
C GLY A 101 -12.08 -19.90 -11.37
N GLY A 102 -11.48 -20.66 -12.29
CA GLY A 102 -12.17 -21.36 -13.35
C GLY A 102 -12.91 -22.52 -12.72
N ILE A 103 -14.19 -22.30 -12.42
CA ILE A 103 -15.16 -23.38 -12.29
C ILE A 103 -15.02 -24.24 -13.54
N LYS A 104 -14.54 -25.47 -13.37
CA LYS A 104 -14.61 -26.51 -14.38
C LYS A 104 -16.07 -26.94 -14.44
N ILE A 105 -16.85 -26.35 -15.35
CA ILE A 105 -18.16 -26.89 -15.69
C ILE A 105 -17.88 -28.16 -16.49
N LEU A 106 -18.06 -29.30 -15.83
CA LEU A 106 -18.23 -30.62 -16.45
C LEU A 106 -19.67 -30.76 -16.93
#